data_AF-A0A4Y9T922-F1
#
_entry.id   AF-A0A4Y9T922-F1
#
_cell.length_a   1.000
_cell.length_b   1.000
_cell.length_c   1.000
_cell.angle_alpha   90.00
_cell.angle_beta   90.00
_cell.angle_gamma   90.00
#
_symmetry.space_group_name_H-M   'P 1'
#
loop_
_entity.id
_entity.type
_entity.pdbx_description
1 polymer ?
#
loop_
_entity_poly.entity_id
_entity_poly.type
_entity_poly.pdbx_seq_one_letter_code
_entity_poly.pdbx_strand_id
1 'polypeptide(L)'
;MQSNPTPLSNDARLPTYAAPGITVNVRVNGQQCTVSSEARARCLVWREGNIIDSSIDGLVVRRAHSGRVVSKGFHGYDAVIAAYERGELGKGVKHA
;
A
#
# COMPACT_ATOMS: atom_id res chain seq x y z
N MET A 1 -9.31 -13.78 -42.93
CA MET A 1 -9.41 -12.52 -42.18
C MET A 1 -9.55 -12.86 -40.70
N GLN A 2 -8.62 -12.36 -39.88
CA GLN A 2 -8.64 -12.37 -38.40
C GLN A 2 -9.95 -11.71 -37.90
N SER A 3 -10.47 -12.02 -36.72
CA SER A 3 -9.79 -11.83 -35.43
C SER A 3 -10.37 -12.62 -34.26
N ASN A 4 -9.43 -13.15 -33.47
CA ASN A 4 -9.56 -13.81 -32.18
C ASN A 4 -9.99 -12.80 -31.09
N PRO A 5 -10.90 -13.11 -30.14
CA PRO A 5 -11.18 -12.22 -29.02
C PRO A 5 -10.03 -12.28 -28.00
N THR A 6 -9.31 -11.17 -27.86
CA THR A 6 -8.29 -10.97 -26.83
C THR A 6 -8.97 -10.96 -25.45
N PRO A 7 -8.47 -11.67 -24.43
CA PRO A 7 -8.91 -11.43 -23.06
C PRO A 7 -8.39 -10.05 -22.64
N LEU A 8 -9.30 -9.10 -22.37
CA LEU A 8 -8.92 -7.82 -21.77
C LEU A 8 -8.33 -8.09 -20.38
N SER A 9 -7.02 -7.93 -20.30
CA SER A 9 -6.25 -7.95 -19.06
C SER A 9 -6.85 -6.95 -18.07
N ASN A 10 -7.26 -7.44 -16.89
CA ASN A 10 -7.91 -6.67 -15.82
C ASN A 10 -6.97 -5.72 -15.05
N ASP A 11 -5.87 -5.28 -15.68
CA ASP A 11 -4.78 -4.51 -15.04
C ASP A 11 -4.95 -2.99 -15.09
N ALA A 12 -6.10 -2.49 -15.57
CA ALA A 12 -6.34 -1.07 -15.72
C ALA A 12 -7.25 -0.54 -14.61
N ARG A 13 -6.66 -0.05 -13.50
CA ARG A 13 -7.11 1.15 -12.73
C ARG A 13 -6.41 1.22 -11.37
N LEU A 14 -5.18 1.74 -11.36
CA LEU A 14 -4.66 2.38 -10.16
C LEU A 14 -4.24 3.79 -10.55
N PRO A 15 -4.86 4.80 -9.91
CA PRO A 15 -4.00 5.56 -9.02
C PRO A 15 -4.75 5.98 -7.76
N THR A 16 -4.09 5.92 -6.59
CA THR A 16 -4.35 6.93 -5.56
C THR A 16 -3.08 7.19 -4.76
N TYR A 17 -2.61 8.42 -4.89
CA TYR A 17 -1.55 9.02 -4.09
C TYR A 17 -2.11 9.41 -2.72
N ALA A 18 -1.46 9.00 -1.63
CA ALA A 18 -1.83 9.39 -0.27
C ALA A 18 -0.79 10.35 0.33
N ALA A 19 -1.21 11.59 0.62
CA ALA A 19 -0.46 12.57 1.38
C ALA A 19 -1.21 12.93 2.68
N PRO A 20 -0.53 13.17 3.81
CA PRO A 20 -1.18 13.60 5.05
C PRO A 20 -1.90 14.93 4.87
N GLY A 21 -3.17 15.01 5.32
CA GLY A 21 -3.96 16.25 5.36
C GLY A 21 -4.83 16.55 4.12
N ILE A 22 -4.83 15.68 3.11
CA ILE A 22 -5.69 15.83 1.92
C ILE A 22 -6.43 14.51 1.65
N THR A 23 -7.76 14.54 1.74
CA THR A 23 -8.60 13.43 1.31
C THR A 23 -8.83 13.52 -0.20
N VAL A 24 -8.10 12.71 -0.97
CA VAL A 24 -8.32 12.59 -2.42
C VAL A 24 -9.37 11.53 -2.69
N ASN A 25 -10.54 11.95 -3.16
CA ASN A 25 -11.60 11.04 -3.62
C ASN A 25 -11.47 10.78 -5.12
N VAL A 26 -10.95 9.62 -5.50
CA VAL A 26 -10.89 9.21 -6.90
C VAL A 26 -12.25 8.62 -7.30
N ARG A 27 -12.85 9.19 -8.36
CA ARG A 27 -14.05 8.64 -8.98
C ARG A 27 -13.69 8.11 -10.36
N VAL A 28 -14.06 6.87 -10.66
CA VAL A 28 -13.96 6.33 -12.02
C VAL A 28 -15.37 6.09 -12.53
N ASN A 29 -15.71 6.70 -13.67
CA ASN A 29 -17.08 6.70 -14.23
C ASN A 29 -18.14 7.23 -13.24
N GLY A 30 -17.80 8.21 -12.40
CA GLY A 30 -18.73 8.80 -11.43
C GLY A 30 -18.93 8.00 -10.14
N GLN A 31 -18.43 6.76 -10.07
CA GLN A 31 -18.45 5.95 -8.85
C GLN A 31 -17.21 6.23 -8.01
N GLN A 32 -17.39 6.44 -6.70
CA GLN A 32 -16.30 6.57 -5.76
C GLN A 32 -15.53 5.25 -5.68
N CYS A 33 -14.24 5.27 -5.97
CA CYS A 33 -13.37 4.13 -5.76
C CYS A 33 -13.05 4.03 -4.27
N THR A 34 -13.63 3.05 -3.59
CA THR A 34 -13.18 2.65 -2.26
C THR A 34 -11.85 1.93 -2.39
N VAL A 35 -10.78 2.54 -1.88
CA VAL A 35 -9.46 1.91 -1.78
C VAL A 35 -9.52 0.92 -0.62
N SER A 36 -9.16 -0.35 -0.87
CA SER A 36 -9.08 -1.33 0.20
C SER A 36 -8.00 -0.94 1.22
N SER A 37 -8.17 -1.29 2.49
CA SER A 37 -7.15 -1.06 3.52
C SER A 37 -5.80 -1.65 3.13
N GLU A 38 -5.80 -2.76 2.39
CA GLU A 38 -4.61 -3.39 1.82
C GLU A 38 -3.85 -2.48 0.85
N ALA A 39 -4.54 -1.95 -0.17
CA ALA A 39 -3.92 -1.07 -1.15
C ALA A 39 -3.39 0.21 -0.49
N ARG A 40 -4.14 0.77 0.46
CA ARG A 40 -3.71 1.92 1.25
C ARG A 40 -2.46 1.61 2.08
N ALA A 41 -2.46 0.51 2.83
CA ALA A 41 -1.31 0.10 3.66
C ALA A 41 -0.05 -0.12 2.81
N ARG A 42 -0.15 -0.83 1.69
CA ARG A 42 0.99 -1.05 0.79
C ARG A 42 1.56 0.25 0.24
N CYS A 43 0.70 1.19 -0.16
CA CYS A 43 1.14 2.48 -0.67
C CYS A 43 1.91 3.28 0.41
N LEU A 44 1.38 3.32 1.64
CA LEU A 44 1.99 4.05 2.75
C LEU A 44 3.38 3.48 3.12
N VAL A 45 3.50 2.16 3.24
CA VAL A 45 4.80 1.56 3.59
C VAL A 45 5.81 1.68 2.45
N TRP A 46 5.36 1.62 1.19
CA TRP A 46 6.24 1.77 0.03
C TRP A 46 6.87 3.15 -0.05
N ARG A 47 6.14 4.19 0.36
CA ARG A 47 6.65 5.57 0.46
C ARG A 47 7.90 5.66 1.35
N GLU A 48 8.01 4.80 2.36
CA GLU A 48 9.17 4.73 3.27
C GLU A 48 10.21 3.67 2.86
N GLY A 49 10.06 3.09 1.66
CA GLY A 49 10.96 2.05 1.14
C GLY A 49 10.75 0.67 1.76
N ASN A 50 9.54 0.41 2.27
CA ASN A 50 9.17 -0.85 2.90
C ASN A 50 8.11 -1.63 2.09
N ILE A 51 7.99 -2.92 2.36
CA ILE A 51 6.98 -3.84 1.81
C ILE A 51 6.24 -4.55 2.95
N ILE A 52 5.01 -4.99 2.66
CA ILE A 52 4.22 -5.83 3.57
C ILE A 52 4.31 -7.27 3.09
N ASP A 53 4.67 -8.16 4.01
CA ASP A 53 4.78 -9.60 3.80
C ASP A 53 3.83 -10.34 4.75
N SER A 54 3.33 -11.51 4.35
CA SER A 54 2.51 -12.35 5.22
C SER A 54 3.39 -13.31 6.01
N SER A 55 3.12 -13.45 7.30
CA SER A 55 3.81 -14.38 8.19
C SER A 55 2.82 -15.16 9.05
N ILE A 56 3.29 -16.23 9.69
CA ILE A 56 2.49 -17.07 10.59
C ILE A 56 1.92 -16.23 11.74
N ASP A 57 2.68 -15.24 12.21
CA ASP A 57 2.29 -14.33 13.29
C ASP A 57 1.50 -13.08 12.82
N GLY A 58 1.06 -13.06 11.56
CA GLY A 58 0.36 -11.91 10.94
C GLY A 58 1.20 -11.15 9.92
N LEU A 59 0.84 -9.90 9.64
CA LEU A 59 1.57 -9.10 8.65
C LEU A 59 2.90 -8.57 9.22
N VAL A 60 3.90 -8.50 8.35
CA VAL A 60 5.25 -8.05 8.67
C VAL A 60 5.65 -6.95 7.69
N VAL A 61 6.22 -5.86 8.21
CA VAL A 61 6.76 -4.77 7.40
C VAL A 61 8.27 -4.94 7.30
N ARG A 62 8.79 -4.99 6.07
CA ARG A 62 10.21 -5.25 5.78
C ARG A 62 10.78 -4.18 4.86
N ARG A 63 12.07 -3.88 4.96
CA ARG A 63 12.77 -3.04 3.99
C ARG A 63 12.78 -3.72 2.62
N ALA A 64 12.36 -2.99 1.58
CA ALA A 64 12.25 -3.54 0.22
C ALA A 64 13.59 -4.04 -0.34
N HIS A 65 14.70 -3.36 -0.04
CA HIS A 65 16.03 -3.67 -0.59
C HIS A 65 16.85 -4.67 0.24
N SER A 66 16.60 -4.79 1.55
CA SER A 66 17.41 -5.64 2.43
C SER A 66 16.64 -6.79 3.06
N GLY A 67 15.30 -6.80 2.96
CA GLY A 67 14.45 -7.77 3.63
C GLY A 67 14.49 -7.68 5.16
N ARG A 68 15.18 -6.68 5.74
CA ARG A 68 15.23 -6.47 7.19
C ARG A 68 13.83 -6.17 7.72
N VAL A 69 13.42 -6.89 8.77
CA VAL A 69 12.15 -6.65 9.44
C VAL A 69 12.21 -5.31 10.18
N VAL A 70 11.25 -4.44 9.86
CA VAL A 70 11.05 -3.12 10.50
C VAL A 70 10.03 -3.25 11.62
N SER A 71 8.94 -3.96 11.37
CA SER A 71 7.90 -4.25 12.36
C SER A 71 7.14 -5.53 12.02
N LYS A 72 6.50 -6.18 13.00
CA LYS A 72 5.83 -7.48 12.86
C LYS A 72 4.62 -7.58 13.79
N GLY A 73 3.75 -8.56 13.53
CA GLY A 73 2.63 -8.90 14.42
C GLY A 73 1.37 -8.08 14.16
N PHE A 74 1.19 -7.56 12.94
CA PHE A 74 -0.03 -6.81 12.62
C PHE A 74 -1.17 -7.78 12.26
N HIS A 75 -2.29 -7.65 12.98
CA HIS A 75 -3.50 -8.46 12.76
C HIS A 75 -4.41 -7.94 11.62
N GLY A 76 -3.90 -7.05 10.77
CA GLY A 76 -4.64 -6.51 9.62
C GLY A 76 -3.98 -5.26 9.02
N TYR A 77 -4.42 -4.89 7.83
CA TYR A 77 -3.87 -3.73 7.12
C TYR A 77 -4.17 -2.40 7.83
N ASP A 78 -5.31 -2.28 8.52
CA ASP A 78 -5.63 -1.10 9.32
C ASP A 78 -4.64 -0.90 10.49
N ALA A 79 -4.14 -1.98 11.07
CA ALA A 79 -3.10 -1.91 12.11
C ALA A 79 -1.76 -1.41 11.56
N VAL A 80 -1.41 -1.79 10.32
CA VAL A 80 -0.23 -1.27 9.61
C VAL A 80 -0.38 0.21 9.32
N ILE A 81 -1.57 0.65 8.87
CA ILE A 81 -1.86 2.06 8.61
C ILE A 81 -1.74 2.88 9.90
N ALA A 82 -2.31 2.39 11.00
CA ALA A 82 -2.22 3.08 12.29
C ALA A 82 -0.76 3.20 12.77
N ALA A 83 0.05 2.17 12.59
CA ALA A 83 1.49 2.22 12.91
C ALA A 83 2.25 3.21 12.01
N TYR A 84 1.88 3.30 10.72
CA TYR A 84 2.41 4.32 9.82
C TYR A 84 2.08 5.74 10.31
N GLU A 85 0.81 5.99 10.65
CA GLU A 85 0.33 7.29 11.11
C GLU A 85 0.98 7.71 12.44
N ARG A 86 1.30 6.74 13.31
CA ARG A 86 2.09 6.95 14.54
C ARG A 86 3.59 7.15 14.29
N GLY A 87 4.08 6.93 13.07
CA GLY A 87 5.49 7.07 12.70
C GLY A 87 6.38 5.89 13.10
N GLU A 88 5.79 4.75 13.45
CA GLU A 88 6.51 3.55 13.95
C GLU A 88 7.24 2.78 12.83
N LEU A 89 6.83 2.98 11.57
CA LEU A 89 7.41 2.28 10.41
C LEU A 89 8.67 2.97 9.85
N GLY A 90 9.17 3.98 10.58
CA GLY A 90 10.41 4.70 10.29
C GLY A 90 10.25 5.74 9.20
N LYS A 91 10.19 7.02 9.58
CA LYS A 91 10.77 8.06 8.73
C LYS A 91 12.25 7.75 8.64
N GLY A 92 12.76 7.46 7.44
CA GLY A 92 14.19 7.53 7.20
C GLY A 92 14.69 8.85 7.80
N VAL A 93 15.70 8.77 8.67
CA VAL A 93 16.39 9.92 9.24
C VAL A 93 16.62 10.92 8.11
N LYS A 94 15.91 12.06 8.16
CA LYS A 94 16.23 13.19 7.29
C LYS A 94 17.57 13.68 7.81
N HIS A 95 18.65 13.26 7.17
CA HIS A 95 19.93 13.91 7.37
C HIS A 95 19.72 15.37 6.94
N ALA A 96 19.84 16.25 7.94
CA ALA A 96 19.90 17.70 7.77
C ALA A 96 21.18 18.08 7.02
#